data_AF-A0A9D6ENE6-F1
#
_entry.id   AF-A0A9D6ENE6-F1
#
_cell.length_a   1.000
_cell.length_b   1.000
_cell.length_c   1.000
_cell.angle_alpha   90.00
_cell.angle_beta   90.00
_cell.angle_gamma   90.00
#
_symmetry.space_group_name_H-M   'P 1'
#
loop_
_entity.id
_entity.type
_entity.pdbx_description
1 polymer ?
#
loop_
_entity_poly.entity_id
_entity_poly.type
_entity_poly.pdbx_seq_one_letter_code
_entity_poly.pdbx_strand_id
1 'polypeptide(L)' 'MADPATECANLDDDFRALKPKAAPLDHYYVPTRYPNSLPGGIPAEAFDEADARRALALAGEVIRLVKTKLAREKP' A
#
# COMPACT_ATOMS: atom_id res chain seq x y z
N MET A 1 -2.17 4.54 17.26
CA MET A 1 -2.35 3.46 16.25
C MET A 1 -0.95 3.16 15.73
N ALA A 2 -0.48 1.92 15.85
CA ALA A 2 0.82 1.53 15.33
C ALA A 2 0.77 1.59 13.79
N ASP A 3 1.77 2.22 13.16
CA ASP A 3 1.95 2.22 11.70
C ASP A 3 3.03 1.19 11.37
N PRO A 4 2.65 -0.01 10.86
CA PRO A 4 3.61 -1.07 10.56
C PRO A 4 4.67 -0.64 9.55
N ALA A 5 4.34 0.23 8.59
CA ALA A 5 5.30 0.68 7.59
C ALA A 5 6.37 1.59 8.22
N THR A 6 6.01 2.40 9.21
CA THR A 6 6.98 3.18 10.00
C THR A 6 7.86 2.27 10.85
N GLU A 7 7.28 1.29 11.52
CA GLU A 7 8.04 0.36 12.36
C GLU A 7 9.05 -0.44 11.53
N CYS A 8 8.64 -1.00 10.39
CA CYS A 8 9.57 -1.69 9.48
C CYS A 8 10.67 -0.76 8.96
N ALA A 9 10.34 0.49 8.60
CA ALA A 9 11.32 1.48 8.10
C ALA A 9 12.36 1.91 9.17
N ASN A 10 12.02 1.79 10.45
CA ASN A 10 12.96 2.04 11.55
C ASN A 10 13.93 0.88 11.75
N LEU A 11 13.57 -0.34 11.33
CA LEU A 11 14.37 -1.55 11.50
C LEU A 11 15.20 -1.91 10.26
N ASP A 12 14.76 -1.50 9.07
CA ASP A 12 15.32 -1.98 7.81
C ASP A 12 15.20 -0.93 6.68
N ASP A 13 16.35 -0.59 6.09
CA ASP A 13 16.46 0.46 5.07
C ASP A 13 15.71 0.16 3.77
N ASP A 14 15.51 -1.12 3.42
CA ASP A 14 14.70 -1.47 2.25
C ASP A 14 13.24 -1.03 2.47
N PHE A 15 12.72 -1.18 3.69
CA PHE A 15 11.38 -0.71 4.04
C PHE A 15 11.33 0.81 4.15
N ARG A 16 12.42 1.47 4.57
CA ARG A 16 12.53 2.93 4.54
C ARG A 16 12.41 3.50 3.14
N ALA A 17 13.05 2.87 2.16
CA ALA A 17 12.94 3.24 0.75
C ALA A 17 11.57 2.92 0.14
N LEU A 18 10.91 1.85 0.61
CA LEU A 18 9.62 1.39 0.12
C LEU A 18 8.44 2.22 0.67
N LYS A 19 8.48 2.63 1.94
CA LYS A 19 7.38 3.33 2.63
C LYS A 19 6.76 4.49 1.81
N PRO A 20 7.52 5.49 1.33
CA PRO A 20 6.93 6.59 0.57
C PRO A 20 6.32 6.15 -0.77
N LYS A 21 6.80 5.06 -1.36
CA LYS A 21 6.23 4.49 -2.60
C LYS A 21 4.89 3.80 -2.32
N ALA A 22 4.78 3.12 -1.18
CA ALA A 22 3.59 2.37 -0.79
C ALA A 22 2.49 3.24 -0.15
N ALA A 23 2.81 4.44 0.33
CA ALA A 23 1.86 5.35 0.98
C ALA A 23 0.54 5.59 0.22
N PRO A 24 0.50 5.64 -1.14
CA PRO A 24 -0.78 5.77 -1.86
C PRO A 24 -1.77 4.63 -1.62
N LEU A 25 -1.32 3.46 -1.18
CA LEU A 25 -2.21 2.32 -0.89
C LEU A 25 -3.23 2.62 0.22
N ASP A 26 -2.85 3.46 1.20
CA ASP A 26 -3.77 3.85 2.29
C ASP A 26 -4.95 4.68 1.76
N HIS A 27 -4.73 5.48 0.70
CA HIS A 27 -5.79 6.25 0.05
C HIS A 27 -6.81 5.37 -0.67
N TYR A 28 -6.46 4.12 -1.00
CA TYR A 28 -7.39 3.18 -1.62
C TYR A 28 -8.20 2.37 -0.59
N TYR A 29 -7.95 2.50 0.72
CA TYR A 29 -8.62 1.64 1.71
C TYR A 29 -10.07 2.04 2.01
N VAL A 30 -10.33 3.34 2.22
CA VAL A 30 -11.65 3.84 2.65
C VAL A 30 -12.52 4.29 1.48
N PRO A 31 -12.04 5.15 0.55
CA PRO A 31 -12.88 5.72 -0.50
C PRO A 31 -13.31 4.73 -1.58
N THR A 32 -12.62 3.60 -1.75
CA THR A 32 -13.01 2.54 -2.70
C THR A 32 -14.23 1.73 -2.23
N ARG A 33 -14.61 1.84 -0.95
CA ARG A 33 -15.68 1.03 -0.34
C ARG A 33 -16.89 1.84 0.12
N TYR A 34 -16.67 3.09 0.53
CA TYR A 34 -17.73 3.89 1.13
C TYR A 34 -17.96 5.20 0.37
N PRO A 35 -19.14 5.40 -0.27
CA PRO A 35 -19.45 6.62 -1.01
C PRO A 35 -19.34 7.90 -0.19
N ASN A 36 -19.60 7.83 1.11
CA ASN A 36 -19.50 8.98 2.04
C ASN A 36 -18.06 9.52 2.22
N SER A 37 -17.07 8.79 1.71
CA SER A 37 -15.66 9.16 1.80
C SER A 37 -15.18 9.95 0.57
N LEU A 38 -16.09 10.24 -0.37
CA LEU A 38 -15.84 11.03 -1.56
C LEU A 38 -16.62 12.36 -1.47
N PRO A 39 -16.15 13.45 -2.12
CA PRO A 39 -16.90 14.71 -2.23
C PRO A 39 -18.25 14.58 -2.98
N GLY A 40 -18.48 13.44 -3.64
CA GLY A 40 -19.70 13.06 -4.36
C GLY A 40 -19.46 11.84 -5.27
N GLY A 41 -20.52 11.20 -5.74
CA GLY A 41 -20.45 10.04 -6.65
C GLY A 41 -20.36 8.68 -5.95
N ILE A 42 -20.25 7.61 -6.74
CA ILE A 42 -20.02 6.25 -6.24
C ILE A 42 -18.55 5.85 -6.43
N PRO A 43 -17.99 5.02 -5.52
CA PRO A 43 -16.59 4.58 -5.62
C PRO A 43 -16.19 3.99 -6.98
N ALA A 44 -17.10 3.27 -7.64
CA ALA A 44 -16.85 2.67 -8.96
C ALA A 44 -16.62 3.69 -10.08
N GLU A 45 -17.01 4.96 -9.90
CA GLU A 45 -16.80 6.05 -10.86
C GLU A 45 -15.62 6.95 -10.48
N ALA A 46 -15.10 6.83 -9.26
CA ALA A 46 -14.02 7.67 -8.73
C ALA A 46 -12.62 7.11 -9.00
N PHE A 47 -12.52 5.83 -9.37
CA PHE A 47 -11.27 5.14 -9.65
C PHE A 47 -11.33 4.47 -11.01
N ASP A 48 -10.23 4.56 -11.76
CA ASP A 48 -10.15 3.98 -13.09
C ASP A 48 -9.17 2.80 -13.18
N GLU A 49 -8.97 2.29 -14.39
CA GLU A 49 -8.02 1.19 -14.61
C GLU A 49 -6.57 1.59 -14.29
N ALA A 50 -6.19 2.85 -14.47
CA ALA A 50 -4.84 3.32 -14.15
C ALA A 50 -4.58 3.32 -12.64
N ASP A 51 -5.59 3.70 -11.84
CA ASP A 51 -5.55 3.57 -10.38
C ASP A 51 -5.39 2.10 -9.95
N ALA A 52 -6.18 1.21 -10.56
CA ALA A 52 -6.11 -0.22 -10.27
C ALA A 52 -4.71 -0.79 -10.60
N ARG A 53 -4.16 -0.48 -11.78
CA ARG A 53 -2.81 -0.90 -12.18
C ARG A 53 -1.74 -0.37 -11.23
N ARG A 54 -1.85 0.90 -10.82
CA ARG A 54 -0.92 1.51 -9.87
C ARG A 54 -0.99 0.82 -8.50
N ALA A 55 -2.18 0.59 -7.97
CA ALA A 55 -2.39 -0.10 -6.70
C ALA A 55 -1.79 -1.51 -6.72
N LEU A 56 -2.02 -2.27 -7.81
CA LEU A 56 -1.46 -3.61 -7.97
C LEU A 56 0.07 -3.61 -8.06
N ALA A 57 0.66 -2.66 -8.79
CA ALA A 57 2.12 -2.55 -8.88
C ALA A 57 2.76 -2.25 -7.52
N LEU A 58 2.21 -1.27 -6.79
CA LEU A 58 2.69 -0.90 -5.45
C LEU A 58 2.53 -2.03 -4.44
N ALA A 59 1.36 -2.68 -4.40
CA ALA A 59 1.13 -3.85 -3.54
C ALA A 59 2.10 -5.00 -3.88
N GLY A 60 2.38 -5.19 -5.17
CA GLY A 60 3.35 -6.17 -5.65
C GLY A 60 4.78 -5.87 -5.20
N GLU A 61 5.20 -4.61 -5.12
CA GLU A 61 6.48 -4.20 -4.52
C GLU A 61 6.56 -4.56 -3.03
N VAL A 62 5.52 -4.23 -2.26
CA VAL A 62 5.44 -4.53 -0.83
C VAL A 62 5.54 -6.03 -0.58
N ILE A 63 4.71 -6.83 -1.26
CA ILE A 63 4.69 -8.28 -1.08
C ILE A 63 6.01 -8.92 -1.47
N ARG A 64 6.65 -8.46 -2.56
CA ARG A 64 7.97 -8.97 -2.98
C ARG A 64 9.04 -8.71 -1.93
N LEU A 65 9.09 -7.51 -1.37
CA LEU A 65 10.07 -7.19 -0.33
C LEU A 65 9.87 -8.07 0.90
N VAL A 66 8.64 -8.16 1.41
CA VAL A 66 8.31 -9.00 2.58
C VAL A 66 8.69 -10.46 2.33
N LYS A 67 8.33 -11.03 1.17
CA LYS A 67 8.72 -12.41 0.81
C LYS A 67 10.23 -12.59 0.75
N THR A 68 10.97 -11.61 0.24
CA THR A 68 12.44 -11.66 0.16
C THR A 68 13.06 -11.68 1.55
N LYS A 69 12.53 -10.88 2.49
CA LYS A 69 13.01 -10.82 3.89
C LYS A 69 12.72 -12.12 4.63
N LEU A 70 11.49 -12.62 4.55
CA LEU A 70 11.08 -13.89 5.16
C LEU A 70 11.85 -15.11 4.61
N ALA A 71 12.22 -15.10 3.33
CA ALA A 71 13.02 -16.17 2.75
C ALA A 71 14.47 -16.19 3.25
N ARG A 72 15.02 -15.03 3.65
CA ARG A 72 16.38 -14.89 4.21
C ARG A 72 16.43 -15.22 5.70
N GLU A 73 15.29 -15.16 6.39
CA GLU A 73 15.11 -15.53 7.80
C GLU A 73 14.89 -17.03 8.02
N LYS A 74 14.95 -17.87 6.98
CA LYS A 74 14.86 -19.32 7.17
C LYS A 74 15.94 -19.79 8.16
N PRO A 75 15.56 -20.59 9.18
CA PRO A 75 16.47 -21.06 10.22
C PRO A 75 17.60 -21.94 9.68
#